data_AF-A0A0K0E4I1-F1
#
_entry.id   AF-A0A0K0E4I1-F1
#
_cell.length_a   1.000
_cell.length_b   1.000
_cell.length_c   1.000
_cell.angle_alpha   90.00
_cell.angle_beta   90.00
_cell.angle_gamma   90.00
#
_symmetry.space_group_name_H-M   'P 1'
#
loop_
_entity.id
_entity.type
_entity.pdbx_description
1 polymer ?
#
loop_
_entity_poly.entity_id
_entity_poly.type
_entity_poly.pdbx_seq_one_letter_code
_entity_poly.pdbx_strand_id
1 'polypeptide(L)'
;MIFFISIIAVVALIVLLFFPRYAQKFINIEIKEENIPGFNDNIGIIYKYNIGSYYKTINKLVELQETLISENSIPVTTIAIFYDNISLKYSDYLQSAFGIIYSSSVENVNDMVDPPIMNALNNNGYEKIRMPKMKKAIVCKLNSNFQSYFRWIYATKIIYPAVRNFIKKQQVINPMFIEVHKNNEVFLVIPLENEFEYKVPKYEMMLSEQEYYDSDSVESECFSDSTESLTDDGNNTEYEMNDLNFITNSITFKWIFKNDFYQKESELTYTLPNFEYIKGKTFNLSLYDYLIEFKLRSTDNDYINITSSYHPEPVITTAMSQNHFAESFSLFESIYNHFPNYKVIVYDLGLNNDSINKIKNICNVEYRKFNFDKYPPHVKQLFLYAWKSIIIAEVLRDFKAIWYADTSVIFKKSDLSKIYSLVTCRSNYESDHKLNKQRKNSKKLEDTLDDKKYNEAFLWKLNVEHCQKSSYLLHSFTGHGILPATNKGIFKYIPTNITLIGTNKNKMYEAGFIFAIKTKDTSTEILKWYLLCSLEKDCIAPPNSRLSPCNFRNNRYDIQSDGCHRYDQSVINVLLSNANNFDSQNYISELSNFFMIKRDNTKPWNNTLNC
;
A
#
# COMPACT_ATOMS: atom_id res chain seq x y z
N MET A 1 5.94 -48.75 -24.36
CA MET A 1 5.07 -48.13 -23.35
C MET A 1 5.34 -46.64 -23.13
N ILE A 2 6.57 -46.21 -22.82
CA ILE A 2 6.90 -44.80 -22.50
C ILE A 2 6.48 -43.81 -23.61
N PHE A 3 6.71 -44.17 -24.89
CA PHE A 3 6.34 -43.33 -26.02
C PHE A 3 4.81 -43.10 -26.13
N PHE A 4 4.01 -44.14 -25.88
CA PHE A 4 2.55 -44.03 -25.85
C PHE A 4 2.07 -43.15 -24.69
N ILE A 5 2.69 -43.26 -23.51
CA ILE A 5 2.36 -42.41 -22.35
C ILE A 5 2.67 -40.94 -22.65
N SER A 6 3.79 -40.65 -23.32
CA SER A 6 4.18 -39.29 -23.71
C SER A 6 3.18 -38.66 -24.69
N ILE A 7 2.75 -39.40 -25.72
CA ILE A 7 1.74 -38.91 -26.67
C ILE A 7 0.41 -38.62 -25.96
N ILE A 8 -0.05 -39.52 -25.09
CA ILE A 8 -1.28 -39.32 -24.31
C ILE A 8 -1.17 -38.07 -23.42
N ALA A 9 -0.02 -37.83 -22.79
CA ALA A 9 0.20 -36.65 -21.97
C ALA A 9 0.18 -35.34 -22.79
N VAL A 10 0.76 -35.33 -23.98
CA VAL A 10 0.74 -34.15 -24.87
C VAL A 10 -0.67 -33.88 -25.39
N VAL A 11 -1.41 -34.91 -25.81
CA VAL A 11 -2.81 -34.77 -26.24
C VAL A 11 -3.67 -34.27 -25.08
N ALA A 12 -3.50 -34.80 -23.86
CA ALA A 12 -4.18 -34.32 -22.67
C ALA A 12 -3.84 -32.85 -22.37
N LEU A 13 -2.58 -32.43 -22.54
CA LEU A 13 -2.15 -31.04 -22.36
C LEU A 13 -2.79 -30.11 -23.40
N ILE A 14 -2.82 -30.50 -24.67
CA ILE A 14 -3.48 -29.74 -25.74
C ILE A 14 -4.97 -29.61 -25.44
N VAL A 15 -5.64 -30.70 -25.07
CA VAL A 15 -7.05 -30.67 -24.65
C VAL A 15 -7.23 -29.71 -23.47
N LEU A 16 -6.40 -29.77 -22.43
CA LEU A 16 -6.49 -28.86 -21.28
C LEU A 16 -6.27 -27.37 -21.64
N LEU A 17 -5.44 -27.07 -22.65
CA LEU A 17 -5.17 -25.71 -23.10
C LEU A 17 -6.28 -25.13 -23.99
N PHE A 18 -6.85 -25.93 -24.89
CA PHE A 18 -7.85 -25.47 -25.87
C PHE A 18 -9.30 -25.66 -25.43
N PHE A 19 -9.58 -26.66 -24.57
CA PHE A 19 -10.91 -26.96 -24.07
C PHE A 19 -11.61 -25.75 -23.43
N PRO A 20 -10.96 -24.91 -22.60
CA PRO A 20 -11.62 -23.73 -22.03
C PRO A 20 -12.16 -22.79 -23.11
N ARG A 21 -11.35 -22.43 -24.12
CA ARG A 21 -11.78 -21.53 -25.21
C ARG A 21 -12.86 -22.14 -26.08
N TYR A 22 -12.83 -23.45 -26.30
CA TYR A 22 -13.85 -24.16 -27.07
C TYR A 22 -15.16 -24.26 -26.29
N ALA A 23 -15.12 -24.67 -25.02
CA ALA A 23 -16.27 -24.82 -24.14
C ALA A 23 -17.01 -23.48 -23.91
N GLN A 24 -16.29 -22.35 -23.88
CA GLN A 24 -16.89 -21.02 -23.79
C GLN A 24 -17.93 -20.73 -24.89
N LYS A 25 -17.81 -21.34 -26.07
CA LYS A 25 -18.77 -21.15 -27.19
C LYS A 25 -20.13 -21.82 -26.96
N PHE A 26 -20.21 -22.80 -26.06
CA PHE A 26 -21.42 -23.57 -25.78
C PHE A 26 -22.14 -23.11 -24.51
N ILE A 27 -21.65 -22.04 -23.88
CA ILE A 27 -22.29 -21.47 -22.69
C ILE A 27 -23.48 -20.65 -23.15
N ASN A 28 -24.67 -21.02 -22.68
CA ASN A 28 -25.88 -20.25 -22.93
C ASN A 28 -25.90 -19.02 -22.01
N ILE A 29 -25.80 -17.84 -22.61
CA ILE A 29 -25.82 -16.54 -21.95
C ILE A 29 -26.98 -15.77 -22.55
N GLU A 30 -27.96 -15.42 -21.70
CA GLU A 30 -29.18 -14.74 -22.12
C GLU A 30 -29.30 -13.40 -21.40
N ILE A 31 -29.95 -12.44 -22.04
CA ILE A 31 -30.43 -11.23 -21.38
C ILE A 31 -31.89 -11.46 -21.01
N LYS A 32 -32.25 -11.28 -19.75
CA LYS A 32 -33.61 -11.42 -19.24
C LYS A 32 -34.12 -10.10 -18.70
N GLU A 33 -35.36 -9.77 -19.03
CA GLU A 33 -36.10 -8.60 -18.52
C GLU A 33 -37.19 -9.00 -17.50
N GLU A 34 -37.43 -10.29 -17.36
CA GLU A 34 -38.38 -10.87 -16.41
C GLU A 34 -37.88 -12.24 -15.96
N ASN A 35 -38.46 -12.77 -14.88
CA ASN A 35 -38.12 -14.09 -14.34
C ASN A 35 -36.61 -14.27 -14.04
N ILE A 36 -35.98 -13.23 -13.48
CA ILE A 36 -34.56 -13.21 -13.12
C ILE A 36 -34.34 -14.04 -11.84
N PRO A 37 -33.51 -15.11 -11.89
CA PRO A 37 -33.29 -15.99 -10.75
C PRO A 37 -32.86 -15.23 -9.49
N GLY A 38 -33.64 -15.39 -8.41
CA GLY A 38 -33.37 -14.74 -7.13
C GLY A 38 -33.89 -13.30 -7.00
N PHE A 39 -34.37 -12.67 -8.08
CA PHE A 39 -34.72 -11.25 -8.12
C PHE A 39 -36.03 -10.96 -8.86
N ASN A 40 -36.98 -11.90 -8.83
CA ASN A 40 -38.30 -11.74 -9.44
C ASN A 40 -39.17 -10.67 -8.75
N ASP A 41 -38.89 -10.40 -7.48
CA ASP A 41 -39.55 -9.45 -6.61
C ASP A 41 -38.50 -8.75 -5.74
N ASN A 42 -38.93 -7.77 -4.93
CA ASN A 42 -38.07 -7.23 -3.89
C ASN A 42 -37.69 -8.35 -2.91
N ILE A 43 -36.42 -8.42 -2.55
CA ILE A 43 -35.89 -9.46 -1.66
C ILE A 43 -35.25 -8.83 -0.44
N GLY A 44 -35.16 -9.62 0.61
CA GLY A 44 -34.21 -9.38 1.68
C GLY A 44 -33.08 -10.40 1.63
N ILE A 45 -31.91 -9.99 2.12
CA ILE A 45 -30.74 -10.84 2.24
C ILE A 45 -30.21 -10.76 3.66
N ILE A 46 -29.94 -11.93 4.24
CA ILE A 46 -29.14 -12.07 5.46
C ILE A 46 -27.74 -12.46 5.00
N TYR A 47 -26.78 -11.54 5.07
CA TYR A 47 -25.47 -11.67 4.43
C TYR A 47 -24.32 -11.47 5.39
N LYS A 48 -23.15 -11.99 5.02
CA LYS A 48 -21.88 -11.66 5.66
C LYS A 48 -20.89 -11.17 4.62
N TYR A 49 -20.26 -10.03 4.91
CA TYR A 49 -19.17 -9.52 4.10
C TYR A 49 -17.90 -10.36 4.26
N ASN A 50 -17.19 -10.60 3.17
CA ASN A 50 -16.01 -11.45 3.13
C ASN A 50 -14.95 -10.92 2.16
N ILE A 51 -13.70 -10.98 2.63
CA ILE A 51 -12.52 -10.81 1.79
C ILE A 51 -11.84 -12.18 1.72
N GLY A 52 -11.69 -12.72 0.52
CA GLY A 52 -11.13 -14.05 0.34
C GLY A 52 -11.32 -14.58 -1.06
N SER A 53 -10.64 -15.68 -1.37
CA SER A 53 -10.81 -16.37 -2.65
C SER A 53 -12.25 -16.74 -2.96
N TYR A 54 -12.56 -16.73 -4.26
CA TYR A 54 -13.80 -17.29 -4.79
C TYR A 54 -14.12 -18.64 -4.14
N TYR A 55 -13.13 -19.54 -4.11
CA TYR A 55 -13.25 -20.85 -3.46
C TYR A 55 -13.61 -20.74 -1.98
N LYS A 56 -12.97 -19.84 -1.24
CA LYS A 56 -13.25 -19.61 0.19
C LYS A 56 -14.66 -19.06 0.42
N THR A 57 -15.13 -18.12 -0.41
CA THR A 57 -16.49 -17.59 -0.32
C THR A 57 -17.52 -18.68 -0.64
N ILE A 58 -17.32 -19.45 -1.71
CA ILE A 58 -18.23 -20.52 -2.10
C ILE A 58 -18.27 -21.64 -1.06
N ASN A 59 -17.13 -22.02 -0.47
CA ASN A 59 -17.13 -23.01 0.60
C ASN A 59 -17.92 -22.56 1.83
N LYS A 60 -17.80 -21.28 2.22
CA LYS A 60 -18.62 -20.73 3.31
C LYS A 60 -20.11 -20.70 2.98
N LEU A 61 -20.45 -20.48 1.71
CA LEU A 61 -21.82 -20.55 1.23
C LEU A 61 -22.35 -22.00 1.28
N VAL A 62 -21.55 -22.98 0.89
CA VAL A 62 -21.90 -24.41 0.95
C VAL A 62 -22.09 -24.86 2.40
N GLU A 63 -21.18 -24.47 3.31
CA GLU A 63 -21.31 -24.73 4.76
C GLU A 63 -22.61 -24.15 5.33
N LEU A 64 -22.96 -22.93 4.90
CA LEU A 64 -24.23 -22.30 5.24
C LEU A 64 -25.43 -23.08 4.68
N GLN A 65 -25.37 -23.54 3.42
CA GLN A 65 -26.42 -24.35 2.81
C GLN A 65 -26.63 -25.67 3.56
N GLU A 66 -25.54 -26.37 3.91
CA GLU A 66 -25.58 -27.64 4.64
C GLU A 66 -26.21 -27.47 6.03
N THR A 67 -25.87 -26.39 6.74
CA THR A 67 -26.44 -26.05 8.05
C THR A 67 -27.95 -25.81 7.97
N LEU A 68 -28.41 -25.17 6.89
CA LEU A 68 -29.83 -24.87 6.69
C LEU A 68 -30.64 -26.11 6.27
N ILE A 69 -30.05 -27.01 5.48
CA ILE A 69 -30.71 -28.26 5.07
C ILE A 69 -30.92 -29.19 6.27
N SER A 70 -29.98 -29.22 7.23
CA SER A 70 -30.14 -30.05 8.43
C SER A 70 -31.25 -29.58 9.37
N GLU A 71 -31.68 -28.32 9.26
CA GLU A 71 -32.64 -27.72 10.20
C GLU A 71 -34.00 -27.36 9.55
N ASN A 72 -34.05 -27.05 8.24
CA ASN A 72 -35.28 -26.59 7.57
C ASN A 72 -35.90 -27.61 6.60
N SER A 73 -37.24 -27.69 6.58
CA SER A 73 -38.01 -28.42 5.54
C SER A 73 -38.15 -27.64 4.22
N ILE A 74 -37.87 -26.33 4.22
CA ILE A 74 -38.14 -25.43 3.10
C ILE A 74 -36.84 -25.19 2.30
N PRO A 75 -36.84 -25.35 0.98
CA PRO A 75 -35.68 -25.07 0.14
C PRO A 75 -35.24 -23.61 0.28
N VAL A 76 -34.05 -23.39 0.83
CA VAL A 76 -33.51 -22.04 1.04
C VAL A 76 -32.73 -21.60 -0.20
N THR A 77 -33.04 -20.40 -0.71
CA THR A 77 -32.25 -19.78 -1.79
C THR A 77 -31.07 -19.04 -1.17
N THR A 78 -29.88 -19.26 -1.70
CA THR A 78 -28.66 -18.62 -1.20
C THR A 78 -27.96 -17.83 -2.30
N ILE A 79 -27.14 -16.86 -1.90
CA ILE A 79 -26.56 -15.87 -2.79
C ILE A 79 -25.09 -15.60 -2.43
N ALA A 80 -24.25 -15.39 -3.44
CA ALA A 80 -22.93 -14.81 -3.29
C ALA A 80 -22.75 -13.68 -4.32
N ILE A 81 -22.42 -12.50 -3.83
CA ILE A 81 -22.13 -11.29 -4.60
C ILE A 81 -20.63 -11.09 -4.58
N PHE A 82 -20.00 -11.01 -5.73
CA PHE A 82 -18.59 -10.73 -5.91
C PHE A 82 -18.43 -9.37 -6.54
N TYR A 83 -17.79 -8.45 -5.86
CA TYR A 83 -17.70 -7.05 -6.30
C TYR A 83 -16.47 -6.77 -7.17
N ASP A 84 -15.40 -7.53 -6.98
CA ASP A 84 -14.18 -7.37 -7.77
C ASP A 84 -14.07 -8.43 -8.88
N ASN A 85 -13.08 -8.20 -9.74
CA ASN A 85 -12.73 -9.12 -10.80
C ASN A 85 -12.28 -10.49 -10.24
N ILE A 86 -13.16 -11.48 -10.32
CA ILE A 86 -12.84 -12.90 -10.11
C ILE A 86 -11.77 -13.33 -11.13
N SER A 87 -10.52 -13.34 -10.68
CA SER A 87 -9.35 -13.71 -11.46
C SER A 87 -8.46 -14.58 -10.60
N LEU A 88 -7.92 -15.64 -11.17
CA LEU A 88 -6.96 -16.51 -10.48
C LEU A 88 -5.66 -15.78 -10.11
N LYS A 89 -5.37 -14.61 -10.71
CA LYS A 89 -4.23 -13.78 -10.32
C LYS A 89 -4.43 -13.06 -8.99
N TYR A 90 -5.67 -12.85 -8.55
CA TYR A 90 -6.02 -12.04 -7.37
C TYR A 90 -7.07 -12.72 -6.50
N SER A 91 -7.08 -14.05 -6.46
CA SER A 91 -8.17 -14.78 -5.80
C SER A 91 -8.34 -14.33 -4.36
N ASP A 92 -7.26 -14.24 -3.60
CA ASP A 92 -7.35 -14.23 -2.13
C ASP A 92 -7.89 -12.94 -1.49
N TYR A 93 -8.15 -11.87 -2.26
CA TYR A 93 -8.71 -10.60 -1.75
C TYR A 93 -10.01 -10.17 -2.41
N LEU A 94 -10.66 -11.08 -3.14
CA LEU A 94 -11.95 -10.78 -3.76
C LEU A 94 -12.95 -10.33 -2.70
N GLN A 95 -13.42 -9.09 -2.83
CA GLN A 95 -14.47 -8.53 -1.98
C GLN A 95 -15.80 -9.16 -2.38
N SER A 96 -16.49 -9.71 -1.39
CA SER A 96 -17.73 -10.44 -1.60
C SER A 96 -18.69 -10.32 -0.43
N ALA A 97 -19.97 -10.55 -0.70
CA ALA A 97 -20.99 -10.75 0.32
C ALA A 97 -21.70 -12.07 0.02
N PHE A 98 -21.97 -12.90 1.02
CA PHE A 98 -22.64 -14.18 0.81
C PHE A 98 -23.68 -14.43 1.89
N GLY A 99 -24.76 -15.15 1.57
CA GLY A 99 -25.89 -15.26 2.49
C GLY A 99 -27.13 -15.95 1.94
N ILE A 100 -28.26 -15.67 2.58
CA ILE A 100 -29.57 -16.26 2.32
C ILE A 100 -30.52 -15.21 1.75
N ILE A 101 -31.30 -15.57 0.73
CA ILE A 101 -32.40 -14.77 0.20
C ILE A 101 -33.70 -15.12 0.92
N TYR A 102 -34.46 -14.10 1.32
CA TYR A 102 -35.83 -14.23 1.80
C TYR A 102 -36.77 -13.27 1.05
N SER A 103 -38.06 -13.64 0.93
CA SER A 103 -39.04 -12.78 0.26
C SER A 103 -39.33 -11.52 1.08
N SER A 104 -39.38 -10.35 0.43
CA SER A 104 -39.76 -9.10 1.09
C SER A 104 -41.23 -9.05 1.52
N SER A 105 -42.09 -9.93 0.96
CA SER A 105 -43.52 -10.03 1.33
C SER A 105 -43.73 -10.65 2.72
N VAL A 106 -42.68 -11.19 3.33
CA VAL A 106 -42.74 -11.75 4.68
C VAL A 106 -42.41 -10.61 5.65
N GLU A 107 -43.43 -10.05 6.31
CA GLU A 107 -43.25 -8.98 7.30
C GLU A 107 -42.35 -9.44 8.46
N ASN A 108 -42.36 -10.74 8.78
CA ASN A 108 -41.59 -11.32 9.88
C ASN A 108 -40.59 -12.37 9.37
N VAL A 109 -39.32 -11.99 9.24
CA VAL A 109 -38.22 -12.88 8.78
C VAL A 109 -38.13 -14.17 9.61
N ASN A 110 -38.60 -14.13 10.86
CA ASN A 110 -38.66 -15.27 11.77
C ASN A 110 -39.57 -16.41 11.28
N ASP A 111 -40.45 -16.17 10.30
CA ASP A 111 -41.34 -17.20 9.74
C ASP A 111 -40.65 -18.07 8.68
N MET A 112 -39.49 -17.64 8.15
CA MET A 112 -38.76 -18.35 7.09
C MET A 112 -37.47 -19.03 7.58
N VAL A 113 -36.87 -18.48 8.65
CA VAL A 113 -35.66 -19.00 9.26
C VAL A 113 -35.96 -19.19 10.73
N ASP A 114 -35.86 -20.43 11.20
CA ASP A 114 -36.14 -20.77 12.59
C ASP A 114 -35.40 -19.81 13.55
N PRO A 115 -36.06 -19.30 14.61
CA PRO A 115 -35.46 -18.33 15.53
C PRO A 115 -34.07 -18.72 16.06
N PRO A 116 -33.75 -20.00 16.36
CA PRO A 116 -32.39 -20.43 16.69
C PRO A 116 -31.36 -20.16 15.59
N ILE A 117 -31.69 -20.44 14.32
CA ILE A 117 -30.82 -20.17 13.16
C ILE A 117 -30.62 -18.65 13.02
N MET A 118 -31.70 -17.87 13.13
CA MET A 118 -31.60 -16.41 13.07
C MET A 118 -30.67 -15.86 14.15
N ASN A 119 -30.79 -16.38 15.37
CA ASN A 119 -29.90 -15.99 16.46
C ASN A 119 -28.45 -16.41 16.17
N ALA A 120 -28.23 -17.61 15.64
CA ALA A 120 -26.91 -18.09 15.24
C ALA A 120 -26.28 -17.22 14.14
N LEU A 121 -27.04 -16.81 13.13
CA LEU A 121 -26.56 -15.92 12.06
C LEU A 121 -26.17 -14.54 12.62
N ASN A 122 -27.02 -13.94 13.44
CA ASN A 122 -26.72 -12.65 14.07
C ASN A 122 -25.46 -12.74 14.95
N ASN A 123 -25.35 -13.78 15.77
CA ASN A 123 -24.17 -14.01 16.64
C ASN A 123 -22.89 -14.26 15.83
N ASN A 124 -23.01 -14.75 14.60
CA ASN A 124 -21.90 -14.96 13.68
C ASN A 124 -21.62 -13.75 12.77
N GLY A 125 -22.21 -12.59 13.04
CA GLY A 125 -21.92 -11.34 12.34
C GLY A 125 -22.51 -11.27 10.93
N TYR A 126 -23.64 -11.94 10.70
CA TYR A 126 -24.47 -11.68 9.52
C TYR A 126 -25.33 -10.43 9.76
N GLU A 127 -25.51 -9.65 8.70
CA GLU A 127 -26.29 -8.42 8.65
C GLU A 127 -27.49 -8.61 7.71
N LYS A 128 -28.47 -7.70 7.77
CA LYS A 128 -29.66 -7.73 6.91
C LYS A 128 -29.65 -6.55 5.95
N ILE A 129 -30.04 -6.79 4.70
CA ILE A 129 -30.23 -5.75 3.70
C ILE A 129 -31.44 -6.10 2.82
N ARG A 130 -32.09 -5.08 2.24
CA ARG A 130 -33.14 -5.27 1.23
C ARG A 130 -32.58 -4.88 -0.13
N MET A 131 -32.89 -5.68 -1.15
CA MET A 131 -32.55 -5.40 -2.55
C MET A 131 -33.82 -5.41 -3.40
N PRO A 132 -33.94 -4.50 -4.38
CA PRO A 132 -35.13 -4.42 -5.21
C PRO A 132 -35.18 -5.54 -6.24
N LYS A 133 -36.37 -5.74 -6.79
CA LYS A 133 -36.58 -6.56 -8.00
C LYS A 133 -35.63 -6.13 -9.10
N MET A 134 -34.95 -7.09 -9.73
CA MET A 134 -34.15 -6.80 -10.92
C MET A 134 -35.07 -6.67 -12.13
N LYS A 135 -34.86 -5.60 -12.91
CA LYS A 135 -35.60 -5.34 -14.15
C LYS A 135 -34.90 -5.93 -15.37
N LYS A 136 -33.57 -5.97 -15.37
CA LYS A 136 -32.79 -6.44 -16.51
C LYS A 136 -31.45 -7.00 -16.07
N ALA A 137 -31.12 -8.21 -16.50
CA ALA A 137 -29.87 -8.87 -16.14
C ALA A 137 -29.35 -9.81 -17.24
N ILE A 138 -28.03 -9.98 -17.28
CA ILE A 138 -27.40 -11.12 -17.96
C ILE A 138 -27.54 -12.32 -17.04
N VAL A 139 -28.07 -13.42 -17.57
CA VAL A 139 -28.28 -14.67 -16.85
C VAL A 139 -27.54 -15.79 -17.57
N CYS A 140 -26.73 -16.53 -16.82
CA CYS A 140 -26.03 -17.72 -17.29
C CYS A 140 -26.22 -18.83 -16.27
N LYS A 141 -26.75 -19.98 -16.70
CA LYS A 141 -26.89 -21.16 -15.82
C LYS A 141 -25.55 -21.89 -15.73
N LEU A 142 -25.03 -22.07 -14.52
CA LEU A 142 -23.89 -22.96 -14.28
C LEU A 142 -24.45 -24.38 -14.13
N ASN A 143 -24.21 -25.24 -15.13
CA ASN A 143 -24.60 -26.65 -15.01
C ASN A 143 -23.92 -27.29 -13.79
N SER A 144 -24.73 -27.81 -12.87
CA SER A 144 -24.34 -28.26 -11.53
C SER A 144 -23.82 -29.70 -11.46
N ASN A 145 -23.75 -30.42 -12.60
CA ASN A 145 -23.34 -31.83 -12.65
C ASN A 145 -21.86 -32.10 -12.32
N PHE A 146 -21.09 -31.11 -11.85
CA PHE A 146 -19.70 -31.29 -11.45
C PHE A 146 -19.58 -31.49 -9.94
N GLN A 147 -18.74 -32.45 -9.53
CA GLN A 147 -18.25 -32.52 -8.14
C GLN A 147 -17.66 -31.17 -7.70
N SER A 148 -17.77 -30.86 -6.40
CA SER A 148 -17.41 -29.58 -5.79
C SER A 148 -16.04 -29.02 -6.22
N TYR A 149 -15.02 -29.88 -6.32
CA TYR A 149 -13.67 -29.47 -6.74
C TYR A 149 -13.62 -28.99 -8.21
N PHE A 150 -14.27 -29.69 -9.14
CA PHE A 150 -14.23 -29.31 -10.56
C PHE A 150 -15.12 -28.11 -10.86
N ARG A 151 -16.13 -27.86 -10.02
CA ARG A 151 -17.08 -26.75 -10.18
C ARG A 151 -16.40 -25.38 -10.20
N TRP A 152 -15.51 -25.08 -9.24
CA TRP A 152 -14.89 -23.75 -9.18
C TRP A 152 -13.83 -23.54 -10.27
N ILE A 153 -13.14 -24.62 -10.71
CA ILE A 153 -12.22 -24.55 -11.85
C ILE A 153 -13.01 -24.26 -13.12
N TYR A 154 -14.11 -24.99 -13.35
CA TYR A 154 -15.01 -24.78 -14.48
C TYR A 154 -15.57 -23.36 -14.49
N ALA A 155 -16.04 -22.87 -13.33
CA ALA A 155 -16.53 -21.51 -13.18
C ALA A 155 -15.44 -20.48 -13.52
N THR A 156 -14.29 -20.51 -12.84
CA THR A 156 -13.22 -19.49 -12.94
C THR A 156 -12.44 -19.52 -14.26
N LYS A 157 -12.31 -20.68 -14.91
CA LYS A 157 -11.56 -20.83 -16.17
C LYS A 157 -12.42 -20.74 -17.42
N ILE A 158 -13.72 -21.07 -17.33
CA ILE A 158 -14.59 -21.18 -18.50
C ILE A 158 -15.74 -20.17 -18.42
N ILE A 159 -16.58 -20.25 -17.37
CA ILE A 159 -17.79 -19.43 -17.28
C ILE A 159 -17.48 -17.95 -17.09
N TYR A 160 -16.76 -17.57 -16.03
CA TYR A 160 -16.46 -16.16 -15.76
C TYR A 160 -15.77 -15.46 -16.94
N PRO A 161 -14.75 -16.07 -17.59
CA PRO A 161 -14.18 -15.50 -18.81
C PRO A 161 -15.16 -15.41 -20.00
N ALA A 162 -16.02 -16.41 -20.25
CA ALA A 162 -17.04 -16.33 -21.30
C ALA A 162 -18.00 -15.16 -21.06
N VAL A 163 -18.52 -15.08 -19.84
CA VAL A 163 -19.51 -14.07 -19.47
C VAL A 163 -18.89 -12.67 -19.51
N ARG A 164 -17.63 -12.50 -19.11
CA ARG A 164 -16.92 -11.23 -19.33
C ARG A 164 -16.76 -10.86 -20.78
N ASN A 165 -16.43 -11.81 -21.63
CA ASN A 165 -16.33 -11.55 -23.07
C ASN A 165 -17.70 -11.15 -23.64
N PHE A 166 -18.79 -11.70 -23.11
CA PHE A 166 -20.15 -11.29 -23.45
C PHE A 166 -20.47 -9.88 -22.95
N ILE A 167 -20.23 -9.58 -21.67
CA ILE A 167 -20.40 -8.25 -21.06
C ILE A 167 -19.64 -7.16 -21.84
N LYS A 168 -18.37 -7.44 -22.17
CA LYS A 168 -17.53 -6.52 -22.97
C LYS A 168 -18.12 -6.22 -24.35
N LYS A 169 -18.78 -7.20 -24.99
CA LYS A 169 -19.47 -7.00 -26.27
C LYS A 169 -20.75 -6.18 -26.13
N GLN A 170 -21.40 -6.24 -24.97
CA GLN A 170 -22.55 -5.40 -24.64
C GLN A 170 -22.16 -3.98 -24.22
N GLN A 171 -20.86 -3.64 -24.23
CA GLN A 171 -20.33 -2.34 -23.76
C GLN A 171 -20.71 -2.00 -22.31
N VAL A 172 -21.03 -3.00 -21.51
CA VAL A 172 -21.33 -2.84 -20.08
C VAL A 172 -20.05 -3.03 -19.29
N ILE A 173 -19.74 -2.12 -18.37
CA ILE A 173 -18.60 -2.24 -17.45
C ILE A 173 -19.17 -2.54 -16.06
N ASN A 174 -19.45 -3.81 -15.80
CA ASN A 174 -19.88 -4.25 -14.48
C ASN A 174 -18.89 -5.31 -13.96
N PRO A 175 -18.10 -5.02 -12.91
CA PRO A 175 -17.22 -6.02 -12.30
C PRO A 175 -17.99 -7.00 -11.42
N MET A 176 -19.24 -6.67 -11.06
CA MET A 176 -20.07 -7.44 -10.14
C MET A 176 -20.55 -8.74 -10.78
N PHE A 177 -20.45 -9.82 -10.03
CA PHE A 177 -21.01 -11.12 -10.36
C PHE A 177 -21.84 -11.64 -9.21
N ILE A 178 -23.10 -12.01 -9.46
CA ILE A 178 -23.99 -12.56 -8.45
C ILE A 178 -24.26 -14.03 -8.76
N GLU A 179 -23.89 -14.94 -7.87
CA GLU A 179 -24.30 -16.33 -7.93
C GLU A 179 -25.53 -16.57 -7.06
N VAL A 180 -26.62 -17.00 -7.68
CA VAL A 180 -27.86 -17.41 -7.02
C VAL A 180 -27.98 -18.92 -7.06
N HIS A 181 -28.04 -19.56 -5.90
CA HIS A 181 -28.16 -21.01 -5.75
C HIS A 181 -29.60 -21.32 -5.32
N LYS A 182 -30.36 -21.97 -6.20
CA LYS A 182 -31.78 -22.29 -6.03
C LYS A 182 -32.08 -23.68 -6.60
N ASN A 183 -32.72 -24.54 -5.81
CA ASN A 183 -33.17 -25.88 -6.26
C ASN A 183 -32.08 -26.73 -6.95
N ASN A 184 -30.88 -26.80 -6.38
CA ASN A 184 -29.69 -27.46 -6.96
C ASN A 184 -29.19 -26.87 -8.30
N GLU A 185 -29.76 -25.75 -8.72
CA GLU A 185 -29.32 -24.98 -9.87
C GLU A 185 -28.59 -23.73 -9.40
N VAL A 186 -27.64 -23.30 -10.21
CA VAL A 186 -26.79 -22.16 -9.90
C VAL A 186 -26.86 -21.22 -11.09
N PHE A 187 -27.23 -19.99 -10.83
CA PHE A 187 -27.38 -18.96 -11.84
C PHE A 187 -26.38 -17.87 -11.56
N LEU A 188 -25.61 -17.52 -12.58
CA LEU A 188 -24.85 -16.29 -12.59
C LEU A 188 -25.75 -15.19 -13.14
N VAL A 189 -25.98 -14.18 -12.32
CA VAL A 189 -26.85 -13.04 -12.57
C VAL A 189 -25.99 -11.78 -12.49
N ILE A 190 -26.13 -10.92 -13.49
CA ILE A 190 -25.36 -9.67 -13.57
C ILE A 190 -26.35 -8.56 -13.90
N PRO A 191 -26.58 -7.61 -12.96
CA PRO A 191 -27.50 -6.52 -13.21
C PRO A 191 -26.98 -5.67 -14.37
N LEU A 192 -27.89 -5.33 -15.28
CA LEU A 192 -27.64 -4.43 -16.41
C LEU A 192 -28.09 -2.99 -16.12
N GLU A 193 -28.85 -2.79 -15.04
CA GLU A 193 -29.39 -1.50 -14.60
C GLU A 193 -29.27 -1.40 -13.07
N ASN A 194 -29.10 -0.18 -12.56
CA ASN A 194 -29.05 0.15 -11.13
C ASN A 194 -28.11 -0.74 -10.31
N GLU A 195 -26.90 -1.03 -10.81
CA GLU A 195 -26.00 -2.00 -10.17
C GLU A 195 -25.59 -1.59 -8.74
N PHE A 196 -25.63 -0.30 -8.41
CA PHE A 196 -25.33 0.22 -7.08
C PHE A 196 -26.36 -0.24 -6.03
N GLU A 197 -27.60 -0.54 -6.41
CA GLU A 197 -28.65 -1.02 -5.49
C GLU A 197 -28.36 -2.44 -4.95
N TYR A 198 -27.36 -3.13 -5.52
CA TYR A 198 -26.94 -4.48 -5.14
C TYR A 198 -25.59 -4.52 -4.41
N LYS A 199 -25.11 -3.37 -3.93
CA LYS A 199 -23.90 -3.25 -3.10
C LYS A 199 -24.28 -3.29 -1.61
N VAL A 200 -23.44 -3.95 -0.80
CA VAL A 200 -23.61 -3.94 0.66
C VAL A 200 -22.86 -2.76 1.28
N PRO A 201 -23.39 -2.12 2.35
CA PRO A 201 -22.81 -0.91 2.94
C PRO A 201 -21.33 -1.02 3.28
N LYS A 202 -20.89 -2.18 3.78
CA LYS A 202 -19.47 -2.39 4.11
C LYS A 202 -18.55 -2.33 2.88
N TYR A 203 -19.02 -2.80 1.73
CA TYR A 203 -18.30 -2.65 0.47
C TYR A 203 -18.34 -1.19 0.00
N GLU A 204 -19.47 -0.49 0.15
CA GLU A 204 -19.59 0.94 -0.18
C GLU A 204 -18.73 1.82 0.73
N MET A 205 -18.55 1.47 2.00
CA MET A 205 -17.60 2.14 2.90
C MET A 205 -16.17 1.96 2.41
N MET A 206 -15.81 0.73 2.02
CA MET A 206 -14.50 0.45 1.44
C MET A 206 -14.30 1.15 0.08
N LEU A 207 -15.37 1.29 -0.70
CA LEU A 207 -15.37 2.04 -1.96
C LEU A 207 -15.34 3.55 -1.73
N SER A 208 -16.06 4.12 -0.77
CA SER A 208 -16.09 5.57 -0.54
C SER A 208 -14.78 6.06 0.09
N GLU A 209 -14.10 5.22 0.88
CA GLU A 209 -12.68 5.43 1.22
C GLU A 209 -11.75 5.36 -0.02
N GLN A 210 -12.23 4.80 -1.13
CA GLN A 210 -11.55 4.73 -2.44
C GLN A 210 -11.98 5.86 -3.41
N GLU A 211 -13.28 6.21 -3.49
CA GLU A 211 -13.92 7.03 -4.52
C GLU A 211 -14.17 8.47 -4.07
N TYR A 212 -14.20 8.77 -2.76
CA TYR A 212 -14.26 10.16 -2.26
C TYR A 212 -13.05 11.00 -2.71
N TYR A 213 -12.06 10.37 -3.36
CA TYR A 213 -10.92 11.05 -3.95
C TYR A 213 -10.83 10.99 -5.48
N ASP A 214 -11.76 10.36 -6.21
CA ASP A 214 -11.74 10.36 -7.69
C ASP A 214 -12.55 11.53 -8.31
N SER A 215 -13.33 12.29 -7.54
CA SER A 215 -14.32 13.23 -8.10
C SER A 215 -13.94 14.72 -8.22
N ASP A 216 -12.76 15.19 -7.80
CA ASP A 216 -12.40 16.62 -7.93
C ASP A 216 -11.76 16.97 -9.30
N SER A 217 -12.17 16.29 -10.37
CA SER A 217 -11.63 16.47 -11.72
C SER A 217 -12.62 17.05 -12.73
N VAL A 218 -13.64 17.84 -12.34
CA VAL A 218 -14.47 18.53 -13.34
C VAL A 218 -15.04 19.87 -12.84
N GLU A 219 -14.20 20.87 -12.52
CA GLU A 219 -14.64 22.27 -12.61
C GLU A 219 -13.45 23.15 -13.04
N SER A 220 -13.19 23.23 -14.35
CA SER A 220 -12.46 24.36 -14.92
C SER A 220 -13.15 24.79 -16.21
N GLU A 221 -14.22 25.57 -16.04
CA GLU A 221 -14.71 26.46 -17.08
C GLU A 221 -13.76 27.67 -17.21
N CYS A 222 -13.68 28.21 -18.43
CA CYS A 222 -13.14 29.53 -18.79
C CYS A 222 -11.62 29.71 -18.73
N PHE A 223 -10.96 29.76 -19.90
CA PHE A 223 -10.53 31.04 -20.50
C PHE A 223 -10.17 30.84 -21.97
N SER A 224 -10.83 31.65 -22.79
CA SER A 224 -10.68 31.86 -24.23
C SER A 224 -9.40 32.62 -24.58
N ASP A 225 -8.96 32.40 -25.82
CA ASP A 225 -8.28 33.33 -26.73
C ASP A 225 -6.95 33.95 -26.33
N SER A 226 -5.88 33.49 -26.99
CA SER A 226 -4.95 34.41 -27.64
C SER A 226 -4.44 33.80 -28.95
N THR A 227 -4.93 34.39 -30.02
CA THR A 227 -4.45 34.33 -31.39
C THR A 227 -3.06 34.94 -31.48
N GLU A 228 -2.08 34.19 -31.97
CA GLU A 228 -0.94 34.79 -32.70
C GLU A 228 -0.73 34.04 -34.02
N SER A 229 -1.06 34.76 -35.07
CA SER A 229 -0.82 34.48 -36.47
C SER A 229 0.67 34.59 -36.79
N LEU A 230 1.26 33.54 -37.36
CA LEU A 230 2.43 33.68 -38.22
C LEU A 230 2.07 33.15 -39.61
N THR A 231 2.01 34.09 -40.53
CA THR A 231 1.73 33.96 -41.94
C THR A 231 2.93 33.41 -42.70
N ASP A 232 2.61 32.53 -43.65
CA ASP A 232 3.09 32.47 -45.04
C ASP A 232 4.60 32.54 -45.32
N ASP A 233 5.15 31.46 -45.87
CA ASP A 233 5.96 31.52 -47.10
C ASP A 233 6.24 30.10 -47.59
N GLY A 234 5.67 29.76 -48.74
CA GLY A 234 5.93 28.52 -49.45
C GLY A 234 7.34 28.48 -50.03
N ASN A 235 8.01 27.34 -49.90
CA ASN A 235 8.94 26.88 -50.91
C ASN A 235 9.04 25.35 -50.90
N ASN A 236 8.37 24.75 -51.88
CA ASN A 236 8.62 23.38 -52.31
C ASN A 236 9.99 23.34 -52.98
N THR A 237 10.99 22.82 -52.27
CA THR A 237 12.17 22.25 -52.92
C THR A 237 12.37 20.85 -52.36
N GLU A 238 11.98 19.87 -53.17
CA GLU A 238 12.41 18.48 -53.09
C GLU A 238 13.94 18.45 -53.08
N TYR A 239 14.54 18.39 -51.90
CA TYR A 239 15.91 17.93 -51.76
C TYR A 239 15.85 16.44 -51.47
N GLU A 240 16.04 15.64 -52.52
CA GLU A 240 16.47 14.25 -52.43
C GLU A 240 17.82 14.20 -51.68
N MET A 241 17.75 14.19 -50.35
CA MET A 241 18.95 14.11 -49.53
C MET A 241 19.33 12.64 -49.38
N ASN A 242 20.14 12.21 -50.36
CA ASN A 242 20.84 10.94 -50.47
C ASN A 242 21.19 10.27 -49.12
N ASP A 243 20.87 8.98 -49.05
CA ASP A 243 21.04 7.98 -47.96
C ASP A 243 22.46 7.76 -47.41
N LEU A 244 23.36 8.75 -47.45
CA LEU A 244 24.80 8.52 -47.23
C LEU A 244 25.31 8.73 -45.80
N ASN A 245 24.45 8.91 -44.78
CA ASN A 245 24.93 9.05 -43.39
C ASN A 245 24.20 8.25 -42.29
N PHE A 246 23.30 7.32 -42.63
CA PHE A 246 22.60 6.53 -41.59
C PHE A 246 23.38 5.34 -41.02
N ILE A 247 24.50 4.92 -41.63
CA ILE A 247 25.19 3.68 -41.22
C ILE A 247 26.23 3.93 -40.12
N THR A 248 26.87 5.10 -40.03
CA THR A 248 27.89 5.38 -39.01
C THR A 248 27.31 5.74 -37.64
N ASN A 249 26.04 6.12 -37.56
CA ASN A 249 25.37 6.43 -36.28
C ASN A 249 24.76 5.21 -35.56
N SER A 250 24.74 4.01 -36.14
CA SER A 250 24.05 2.86 -35.52
C SER A 250 24.81 2.22 -34.35
N ILE A 251 26.14 2.16 -34.40
CA ILE A 251 26.93 1.45 -33.37
C ILE A 251 27.15 2.33 -32.15
N THR A 252 27.53 3.59 -32.36
CA THR A 252 27.80 4.55 -31.27
C THR A 252 26.53 4.83 -30.48
N PHE A 253 25.39 5.06 -31.15
CA PHE A 253 24.10 5.21 -30.44
C PHE A 253 23.70 3.93 -29.72
N LYS A 254 23.83 2.73 -30.31
CA LYS A 254 23.54 1.47 -29.59
C LYS A 254 24.39 1.31 -28.33
N TRP A 255 25.67 1.68 -28.37
CA TRP A 255 26.56 1.58 -27.22
C TRP A 255 26.21 2.62 -26.14
N ILE A 256 25.92 3.86 -26.53
CA ILE A 256 25.48 4.93 -25.61
C ILE A 256 24.15 4.56 -24.93
N PHE A 257 23.14 4.13 -25.70
CA PHE A 257 21.85 3.72 -25.14
C PHE A 257 21.97 2.49 -24.23
N LYS A 258 22.84 1.53 -24.58
CA LYS A 258 23.11 0.39 -23.69
C LYS A 258 23.75 0.83 -22.38
N ASN A 259 24.73 1.74 -22.42
CA ASN A 259 25.39 2.22 -21.21
C ASN A 259 24.43 2.98 -20.29
N ASP A 260 23.60 3.88 -20.84
CA ASP A 260 22.59 4.61 -20.05
C ASP A 260 21.57 3.63 -19.44
N PHE A 261 21.13 2.63 -20.20
CA PHE A 261 20.23 1.58 -19.70
C PHE A 261 20.86 0.79 -18.54
N TYR A 262 22.09 0.29 -18.70
CA TYR A 262 22.78 -0.47 -17.66
C TYR A 262 23.06 0.37 -16.41
N GLN A 263 23.38 1.65 -16.59
CA GLN A 263 23.58 2.58 -15.47
C GLN A 263 22.27 2.79 -14.70
N LYS A 264 21.16 3.06 -15.39
CA LYS A 264 19.83 3.20 -14.78
C LYS A 264 19.40 1.94 -14.05
N GLU A 265 19.58 0.78 -14.67
CA GLU A 265 19.27 -0.52 -14.04
C GLU A 265 20.08 -0.73 -12.76
N SER A 266 21.37 -0.39 -12.77
CA SER A 266 22.23 -0.49 -11.59
C SER A 266 21.79 0.44 -10.45
N GLU A 267 21.36 1.66 -10.76
CA GLU A 267 20.86 2.62 -9.77
C GLU A 267 19.48 2.27 -9.21
N LEU A 268 18.73 1.43 -9.92
CA LEU A 268 17.42 0.89 -9.53
C LEU A 268 17.49 -0.52 -8.95
N THR A 269 18.69 -1.04 -8.68
CA THR A 269 18.88 -2.36 -8.06
C THR A 269 19.50 -2.20 -6.69
N TYR A 270 18.74 -2.48 -5.63
CA TYR A 270 19.27 -2.44 -4.28
C TYR A 270 20.33 -3.53 -4.08
N THR A 271 21.48 -3.15 -3.51
CA THR A 271 22.54 -4.09 -3.10
C THR A 271 22.70 -4.02 -1.59
N LEU A 272 22.73 -5.16 -0.91
CA LEU A 272 22.84 -5.20 0.54
C LEU A 272 24.23 -4.70 1.00
N PRO A 273 24.32 -3.65 1.85
CA PRO A 273 25.60 -3.17 2.34
C PRO A 273 26.40 -4.26 3.06
N ASN A 274 27.72 -4.33 2.80
CA ASN A 274 28.64 -5.39 3.25
C ASN A 274 28.39 -6.79 2.68
N PHE A 275 27.37 -6.97 1.84
CA PHE A 275 27.03 -8.22 1.17
C PHE A 275 26.64 -7.92 -0.29
N GLU A 276 27.51 -7.23 -1.03
CA GLU A 276 27.21 -6.66 -2.37
C GLU A 276 26.81 -7.71 -3.43
N TYR A 277 27.14 -8.98 -3.19
CA TYR A 277 26.69 -10.11 -4.00
C TYR A 277 25.19 -10.42 -3.82
N ILE A 278 24.56 -9.92 -2.75
CA ILE A 278 23.12 -10.02 -2.49
C ILE A 278 22.43 -8.79 -3.08
N LYS A 279 21.70 -9.02 -4.17
CA LYS A 279 20.98 -7.98 -4.92
C LYS A 279 19.48 -8.24 -4.91
N GLY A 280 18.71 -7.16 -4.85
CA GLY A 280 17.27 -7.21 -5.01
C GLY A 280 16.86 -7.31 -6.47
N LYS A 281 15.56 -7.47 -6.70
CA LYS A 281 14.92 -7.25 -7.98
C LYS A 281 15.03 -5.77 -8.34
N THR A 282 15.42 -5.48 -9.57
CA THR A 282 15.41 -4.12 -10.14
C THR A 282 14.00 -3.54 -10.06
N PHE A 283 13.90 -2.31 -9.54
CA PHE A 283 12.68 -1.52 -9.60
C PHE A 283 12.31 -1.16 -11.05
N ASN A 284 11.04 -0.84 -11.30
CA ASN A 284 10.60 -0.45 -12.64
C ASN A 284 11.44 0.73 -13.17
N LEU A 285 11.97 0.60 -14.40
CA LEU A 285 12.83 1.61 -15.03
C LEU A 285 12.16 2.97 -15.18
N SER A 286 10.83 3.02 -15.30
CA SER A 286 10.08 4.28 -15.33
C SER A 286 10.18 5.05 -14.02
N LEU A 287 10.65 4.44 -12.93
CA LEU A 287 10.84 5.11 -11.65
C LEU A 287 12.13 5.93 -11.58
N TYR A 288 13.03 5.80 -12.57
CA TYR A 288 14.29 6.57 -12.59
C TYR A 288 14.05 8.08 -12.65
N ASP A 289 12.97 8.54 -13.29
CA ASP A 289 12.64 9.96 -13.38
C ASP A 289 12.37 10.59 -12.01
N TYR A 290 11.84 9.82 -11.05
CA TYR A 290 11.73 10.28 -9.67
C TYR A 290 13.10 10.43 -9.00
N LEU A 291 14.12 9.62 -9.35
CA LEU A 291 15.47 9.85 -8.81
C LEU A 291 16.06 11.16 -9.32
N ILE A 292 15.78 11.54 -10.57
CA ILE A 292 16.17 12.84 -11.13
C ILE A 292 15.46 13.95 -10.35
N GLU A 293 14.13 13.86 -10.22
CA GLU A 293 13.31 14.90 -9.61
C GLU A 293 13.63 15.11 -8.12
N PHE A 294 13.87 14.02 -7.39
CA PHE A 294 14.17 14.05 -5.96
C PHE A 294 15.65 14.29 -5.64
N LYS A 295 16.51 14.42 -6.67
CA LYS A 295 17.97 14.57 -6.56
C LYS A 295 18.60 13.45 -5.73
N LEU A 296 18.32 12.22 -6.15
CA LEU A 296 18.73 10.98 -5.50
C LEU A 296 19.55 10.07 -6.41
N ARG A 297 19.98 10.51 -7.60
CA ARG A 297 20.91 9.73 -8.43
C ARG A 297 22.29 9.68 -7.79
N SER A 298 23.07 8.67 -8.19
CA SER A 298 24.46 8.53 -7.76
C SER A 298 25.36 9.71 -8.18
N THR A 299 24.95 10.43 -9.23
CA THR A 299 25.64 11.63 -9.74
C THR A 299 25.20 12.92 -9.07
N ASP A 300 24.06 12.94 -8.37
CA ASP A 300 23.64 14.12 -7.61
C ASP A 300 24.61 14.35 -6.44
N ASN A 301 24.81 15.59 -6.02
CA ASN A 301 25.79 15.94 -4.98
C ASN A 301 25.30 17.02 -4.01
N ASP A 302 24.00 17.28 -4.01
CA ASP A 302 23.32 18.29 -3.18
C ASP A 302 23.07 17.81 -1.74
N TYR A 303 23.98 16.99 -1.22
CA TYR A 303 23.96 16.49 0.16
C TYR A 303 24.68 17.46 1.10
N ILE A 304 24.31 17.41 2.37
CA ILE A 304 25.04 18.10 3.43
C ILE A 304 26.28 17.29 3.84
N ASN A 305 27.44 17.94 3.78
CA ASN A 305 28.62 17.50 4.52
C ASN A 305 28.61 18.16 5.90
N ILE A 306 28.65 17.36 6.97
CA ILE A 306 28.58 17.85 8.34
C ILE A 306 29.96 18.40 8.72
N THR A 307 30.09 19.72 8.77
CA THR A 307 31.30 20.43 9.21
C THR A 307 31.14 20.94 10.63
N SER A 308 32.22 21.44 11.24
CA SER A 308 32.19 22.02 12.59
C SER A 308 31.29 23.26 12.70
N SER A 309 31.09 23.98 11.59
CA SER A 309 30.21 25.15 11.49
C SER A 309 28.76 24.80 11.15
N TYR A 310 28.45 23.52 10.87
CA TYR A 310 27.11 23.11 10.47
C TYR A 310 26.19 22.99 11.68
N HIS A 311 25.12 23.78 11.68
CA HIS A 311 24.04 23.72 12.66
C HIS A 311 22.75 23.28 11.96
N PRO A 312 22.14 22.15 12.34
CA PRO A 312 20.88 21.73 11.75
C PRO A 312 19.77 22.75 12.02
N GLU A 313 19.11 23.22 10.96
CA GLU A 313 17.91 24.06 11.01
C GLU A 313 16.74 23.31 10.37
N PRO A 314 16.20 22.27 11.04
CA PRO A 314 15.21 21.42 10.42
C PRO A 314 13.84 22.10 10.33
N VAL A 315 13.16 21.91 9.21
CA VAL A 315 11.72 22.21 9.11
C VAL A 315 10.91 21.09 9.75
N ILE A 316 9.81 21.43 10.41
CA ILE A 316 8.89 20.44 10.97
C ILE A 316 7.86 20.10 9.90
N THR A 317 7.71 18.83 9.56
CA THR A 317 6.83 18.34 8.50
C THR A 317 5.80 17.41 9.10
N THR A 318 4.55 17.59 8.70
CA THR A 318 3.45 16.68 9.03
C THR A 318 2.53 16.53 7.84
N ALA A 319 1.72 15.47 7.83
CA ALA A 319 0.73 15.22 6.80
C ALA A 319 -0.54 14.65 7.43
N MET A 320 -1.70 15.03 6.91
CA MET A 320 -2.98 14.60 7.47
C MET A 320 -4.11 14.59 6.44
N SER A 321 -5.05 13.67 6.63
CA SER A 321 -6.37 13.64 6.02
C SER A 321 -7.42 14.14 7.01
N GLN A 322 -8.64 14.40 6.54
CA GLN A 322 -9.71 14.99 7.36
C GLN A 322 -10.00 14.24 8.67
N ASN A 323 -9.96 12.90 8.66
CA ASN A 323 -10.23 12.08 9.83
C ASN A 323 -9.17 12.23 10.95
N HIS A 324 -7.97 12.74 10.64
CA HIS A 324 -6.92 13.02 11.62
C HIS A 324 -6.77 14.52 11.97
N PHE A 325 -7.63 15.39 11.41
CA PHE A 325 -7.55 16.83 11.62
C PHE A 325 -7.66 17.21 13.10
N ALA A 326 -8.62 16.63 13.84
CA ALA A 326 -8.82 16.93 15.26
C ALA A 326 -7.66 16.45 16.16
N GLU A 327 -6.92 15.43 15.74
CA GLU A 327 -5.77 14.90 16.48
C GLU A 327 -4.54 15.81 16.35
N SER A 328 -4.41 16.47 15.20
CA SER A 328 -3.24 17.30 14.89
C SER A 328 -3.11 18.57 15.74
N PHE A 329 -4.19 19.04 16.39
CA PHE A 329 -4.15 20.28 17.17
C PHE A 329 -3.12 20.22 18.31
N SER A 330 -2.97 19.07 18.99
CA SER A 330 -1.97 18.91 20.04
C SER A 330 -0.53 18.94 19.51
N LEU A 331 -0.29 18.46 18.29
CA LEU A 331 0.99 18.62 17.61
C LEU A 331 1.27 20.10 17.39
N PHE A 332 0.36 20.84 16.77
CA PHE A 332 0.54 22.28 16.49
C PHE A 332 0.73 23.11 17.75
N GLU A 333 -0.04 22.85 18.80
CA GLU A 333 0.13 23.52 20.10
C GLU A 333 1.52 23.24 20.70
N SER A 334 2.00 22.00 20.61
CA SER A 334 3.33 21.65 21.09
C SER A 334 4.46 22.31 20.28
N ILE A 335 4.27 22.46 18.96
CA ILE A 335 5.21 23.16 18.08
C ILE A 335 5.22 24.65 18.43
N TYR A 336 4.06 25.29 18.53
CA TYR A 336 3.94 26.69 18.90
C TYR A 336 4.65 27.00 20.23
N ASN A 337 4.46 26.13 21.23
CA ASN A 337 5.07 26.32 22.55
C ASN A 337 6.58 26.09 22.59
N HIS A 338 7.10 25.12 21.83
CA HIS A 338 8.51 24.74 21.94
C HIS A 338 9.40 25.30 20.82
N PHE A 339 8.83 25.57 19.65
CA PHE A 339 9.52 25.97 18.42
C PHE A 339 8.76 27.09 17.70
N PRO A 340 8.45 28.22 18.36
CA PRO A 340 7.57 29.25 17.81
C PRO A 340 8.07 29.86 16.50
N ASN A 341 9.38 29.81 16.22
CA ASN A 341 10.01 30.37 15.02
C ASN A 341 10.32 29.32 13.94
N TYR A 342 10.03 28.05 14.18
CA TYR A 342 10.32 27.00 13.20
C TYR A 342 9.31 27.05 12.07
N LYS A 343 9.79 26.86 10.84
CA LYS A 343 8.92 26.64 9.68
C LYS A 343 8.27 25.26 9.80
N VAL A 344 6.95 25.24 9.61
CA VAL A 344 6.15 24.02 9.63
C VAL A 344 5.55 23.78 8.24
N ILE A 345 5.73 22.60 7.68
CA ILE A 345 5.13 22.22 6.39
C ILE A 345 4.04 21.21 6.66
N VAL A 346 2.84 21.53 6.22
CA VAL A 346 1.65 20.68 6.40
C VAL A 346 1.21 20.19 5.03
N TYR A 347 1.32 18.88 4.82
CA TYR A 347 0.77 18.24 3.62
C TYR A 347 -0.67 17.82 3.83
N ASP A 348 -1.51 18.27 2.91
CA ASP A 348 -2.90 17.89 2.80
C ASP A 348 -3.03 16.60 1.97
N LEU A 349 -3.53 15.56 2.63
CA LEU A 349 -3.83 14.25 2.05
C LEU A 349 -5.32 14.06 1.76
N GLY A 350 -6.14 15.10 1.92
CA GLY A 350 -7.59 15.08 1.79
C GLY A 350 -8.31 15.78 2.93
N LEU A 351 -8.12 17.09 3.06
CA LEU A 351 -8.78 17.99 3.99
C LEU A 351 -9.91 18.75 3.32
N ASN A 352 -10.94 19.09 4.09
CA ASN A 352 -11.99 19.99 3.61
C ASN A 352 -11.58 21.47 3.72
N ASN A 353 -12.32 22.35 3.05
CA ASN A 353 -12.00 23.78 2.98
C ASN A 353 -11.90 24.46 4.35
N ASP A 354 -12.75 24.11 5.32
CA ASP A 354 -12.72 24.68 6.67
C ASP A 354 -11.42 24.33 7.41
N SER A 355 -11.01 23.06 7.31
CA SER A 355 -9.76 22.57 7.89
C SER A 355 -8.54 23.20 7.23
N ILE A 356 -8.56 23.35 5.90
CA ILE A 356 -7.50 24.02 5.13
C ILE A 356 -7.34 25.48 5.59
N ASN A 357 -8.43 26.22 5.73
CA ASN A 357 -8.41 27.61 6.17
C ASN A 357 -7.84 27.76 7.59
N LYS A 358 -8.21 26.85 8.51
CA LYS A 358 -7.64 26.82 9.86
C LYS A 358 -6.14 26.56 9.86
N ILE A 359 -5.66 25.61 9.07
CA ILE A 359 -4.22 25.28 8.96
C ILE A 359 -3.43 26.45 8.37
N LYS A 360 -3.93 27.07 7.30
CA LYS A 360 -3.25 28.18 6.61
C LYS A 360 -3.07 29.42 7.51
N ASN A 361 -3.93 29.60 8.50
CA ASN A 361 -3.85 30.70 9.44
C ASN A 361 -2.90 30.41 10.62
N ILE A 362 -2.28 29.23 10.73
CA ILE A 362 -1.33 28.97 11.82
C ILE A 362 -0.01 29.69 11.54
N CYS A 363 0.56 30.32 12.56
CA CYS A 363 1.88 30.95 12.48
C CYS A 363 2.96 30.00 11.91
N ASN A 364 3.77 30.50 10.97
CA ASN A 364 4.89 29.78 10.35
C ASN A 364 4.53 28.47 9.62
N VAL A 365 3.24 28.23 9.36
CA VAL A 365 2.79 27.07 8.58
C VAL A 365 2.77 27.39 7.08
N GLU A 366 3.40 26.52 6.31
CA GLU A 366 3.26 26.41 4.86
C GLU A 366 2.37 25.21 4.53
N TYR A 367 1.18 25.49 3.98
CA TYR A 367 0.28 24.47 3.48
C TYR A 367 0.71 23.99 2.09
N ARG A 368 0.75 22.66 1.88
CA ARG A 368 0.99 22.02 0.58
C ARG A 368 -0.07 20.97 0.30
N LYS A 369 -0.72 21.01 -0.87
CA LYS A 369 -1.60 19.90 -1.32
C LYS A 369 -0.75 18.79 -1.90
N PHE A 370 -0.90 17.56 -1.41
CA PHE A 370 -0.18 16.42 -1.98
C PHE A 370 -0.81 16.02 -3.32
N ASN A 371 -0.06 16.11 -4.41
CA ASN A 371 -0.54 15.78 -5.74
C ASN A 371 -0.42 14.27 -6.00
N PHE A 372 -1.50 13.52 -5.73
CA PHE A 372 -1.53 12.07 -5.94
C PHE A 372 -1.39 11.66 -7.41
N ASP A 373 -1.84 12.49 -8.36
CA ASP A 373 -1.83 12.17 -9.80
C ASP A 373 -0.41 12.11 -10.38
N LYS A 374 0.56 12.69 -9.66
CA LYS A 374 1.97 12.62 -10.00
C LYS A 374 2.58 11.24 -9.77
N TYR A 375 1.93 10.40 -8.96
CA TYR A 375 2.50 9.16 -8.45
C TYR A 375 1.66 7.94 -8.86
N PRO A 376 2.20 6.71 -8.76
CA PRO A 376 1.45 5.51 -9.10
C PRO A 376 0.15 5.38 -8.28
N PRO A 377 -0.94 4.81 -8.85
CA PRO A 377 -2.28 4.87 -8.23
C PRO A 377 -2.38 4.33 -6.81
N HIS A 378 -1.51 3.39 -6.39
CA HIS A 378 -1.53 2.86 -5.02
C HIS A 378 -1.08 3.88 -3.97
N VAL A 379 -0.36 4.95 -4.34
CA VAL A 379 0.08 5.99 -3.41
C VAL A 379 -1.10 6.74 -2.79
N LYS A 380 -2.20 6.86 -3.54
CA LYS A 380 -3.48 7.42 -3.09
C LYS A 380 -4.16 6.58 -2.00
N GLN A 381 -3.80 5.31 -1.87
CA GLN A 381 -4.31 4.43 -0.81
C GLN A 381 -3.61 4.78 0.51
N LEU A 382 -4.17 5.71 1.28
CA LEU A 382 -3.53 6.29 2.46
C LEU A 382 -3.10 5.25 3.51
N PHE A 383 -3.84 4.14 3.64
CA PHE A 383 -3.54 3.03 4.56
C PHE A 383 -2.31 2.21 4.18
N LEU A 384 -1.73 2.43 2.99
CA LEU A 384 -0.43 1.86 2.59
C LEU A 384 0.74 2.75 3.02
N TYR A 385 0.47 3.98 3.49
CA TYR A 385 1.47 4.95 3.96
C TYR A 385 2.59 5.28 2.96
N ALA A 386 2.41 4.96 1.67
CA ALA A 386 3.42 5.16 0.62
C ALA A 386 3.78 6.64 0.44
N TRP A 387 2.78 7.52 0.54
CA TRP A 387 2.90 8.98 0.47
C TRP A 387 3.94 9.55 1.45
N LYS A 388 4.16 8.92 2.61
CA LYS A 388 5.00 9.46 3.68
C LYS A 388 6.46 9.59 3.25
N SER A 389 7.00 8.51 2.66
CA SER A 389 8.37 8.51 2.16
C SER A 389 8.60 9.53 1.03
N ILE A 390 7.57 9.76 0.20
CA ILE A 390 7.60 10.74 -0.89
C ILE A 390 7.68 12.15 -0.32
N ILE A 391 6.83 12.47 0.66
CA ILE A 391 6.87 13.75 1.39
C ILE A 391 8.24 13.95 2.05
N ILE A 392 8.74 12.94 2.78
CA ILE A 392 10.05 13.00 3.44
C ILE A 392 11.16 13.27 2.40
N ALA A 393 11.10 12.61 1.24
CA ALA A 393 12.06 12.84 0.16
C ALA A 393 11.96 14.24 -0.43
N GLU A 394 10.74 14.76 -0.63
CA GLU A 394 10.48 16.09 -1.16
C GLU A 394 11.03 17.17 -0.23
N VAL A 395 10.71 17.08 1.06
CA VAL A 395 11.13 18.10 2.03
C VAL A 395 12.63 18.01 2.30
N LEU A 396 13.23 16.81 2.33
CA LEU A 396 14.69 16.69 2.43
C LEU A 396 15.40 17.24 1.19
N ARG A 397 14.82 17.11 -0.02
CA ARG A 397 15.35 17.74 -1.23
C ARG A 397 15.40 19.27 -1.06
N ASP A 398 14.34 19.86 -0.51
CA ASP A 398 14.17 21.31 -0.45
C ASP A 398 14.95 21.94 0.74
N PHE A 399 14.91 21.33 1.94
CA PHE A 399 15.40 21.93 3.18
C PHE A 399 16.61 21.24 3.81
N LYS A 400 16.99 20.06 3.30
CA LYS A 400 18.15 19.26 3.74
C LYS A 400 18.13 18.73 5.18
N ALA A 401 17.32 19.28 6.08
CA ALA A 401 17.09 18.76 7.42
C ALA A 401 15.61 18.86 7.78
N ILE A 402 15.06 17.80 8.37
CA ILE A 402 13.64 17.75 8.75
C ILE A 402 13.45 17.10 10.13
N TRP A 403 12.37 17.52 10.77
CA TRP A 403 11.61 16.66 11.67
C TRP A 403 10.33 16.24 10.95
N TYR A 404 10.08 14.95 10.79
CA TYR A 404 8.76 14.46 10.37
C TYR A 404 8.00 13.99 11.60
N ALA A 405 6.73 14.39 11.73
CA ALA A 405 5.86 14.06 12.85
C ALA A 405 4.44 13.74 12.37
N ASP A 406 3.96 12.53 12.65
CA ASP A 406 2.53 12.17 12.52
C ASP A 406 1.71 13.00 13.51
N THR A 407 0.42 13.19 13.23
CA THR A 407 -0.52 14.04 14.00
C THR A 407 -0.61 13.71 15.49
N SER A 408 -0.27 12.47 15.88
CA SER A 408 -0.30 11.99 17.27
C SER A 408 0.95 12.34 18.09
N VAL A 409 1.98 12.94 17.47
CA VAL A 409 3.21 13.34 18.15
C VAL A 409 3.02 14.64 18.92
N ILE A 410 3.60 14.71 20.13
CA ILE A 410 3.61 15.91 20.96
C ILE A 410 5.05 16.17 21.42
N PHE A 411 5.59 17.34 21.11
CA PHE A 411 6.89 17.79 21.63
C PHE A 411 6.79 18.20 23.09
N LYS A 412 7.82 17.89 23.87
CA LYS A 412 7.89 18.18 25.32
C LYS A 412 9.04 19.10 25.73
N LYS A 413 9.93 19.44 24.79
CA LYS A 413 11.13 20.24 25.03
C LYS A 413 11.48 21.07 23.81
N SER A 414 11.98 22.28 24.05
CA SER A 414 12.53 23.18 23.03
C SER A 414 13.98 22.87 22.68
N ASP A 415 14.76 22.39 23.65
CA ASP A 415 16.16 22.05 23.42
C ASP A 415 16.31 20.62 22.88
N LEU A 416 16.64 20.55 21.59
CA LEU A 416 16.95 19.32 20.86
C LEU A 416 18.44 19.16 20.57
N SER A 417 19.32 19.97 21.19
CA SER A 417 20.77 19.95 20.97
C SER A 417 21.38 18.56 21.18
N LYS A 418 20.88 17.80 22.16
CA LYS A 418 21.31 16.42 22.39
C LYS A 418 20.99 15.48 21.23
N ILE A 419 19.90 15.71 20.51
CA ILE A 419 19.55 14.90 19.33
C ILE A 419 20.49 15.29 18.20
N TYR A 420 20.68 16.59 17.99
CA TYR A 420 21.54 17.11 16.93
C TYR A 420 22.99 16.66 17.12
N SER A 421 23.49 16.63 18.35
CA SER A 421 24.85 16.19 18.66
C SER A 421 25.13 14.72 18.31
N LEU A 422 24.10 13.87 18.24
CA LEU A 422 24.25 12.48 17.79
C LEU A 422 24.64 12.37 16.31
N VAL A 423 24.41 13.43 15.53
CA VAL A 423 24.69 13.50 14.10
C VAL A 423 25.82 14.50 13.83
N THR A 424 25.81 15.68 14.46
CA THR A 424 26.82 16.73 14.23
C THR A 424 28.21 16.37 14.75
N CYS A 425 28.33 15.40 15.65
CA CYS A 425 29.62 14.84 16.07
C CYS A 425 30.47 14.34 14.87
N ARG A 426 29.83 14.02 13.73
CA ARG A 426 30.49 13.53 12.51
C ARG A 426 31.48 14.54 11.94
N SER A 427 31.32 15.82 12.27
CA SER A 427 32.26 16.90 11.90
C SER A 427 33.70 16.68 12.40
N ASN A 428 33.88 15.86 13.44
CA ASN A 428 35.18 15.57 14.03
C ASN A 428 35.87 14.34 13.41
N TYR A 429 35.26 13.72 12.39
CA TYR A 429 35.70 12.43 11.86
C TYR A 429 35.70 12.40 10.33
N GLU A 430 36.49 11.47 9.78
CA GLU A 430 36.47 11.18 8.34
C GLU A 430 35.13 10.57 7.91
N SER A 431 34.79 10.70 6.62
CA SER A 431 33.49 10.31 6.08
C SER A 431 33.15 8.81 6.26
N ASP A 432 34.15 7.95 6.38
CA ASP A 432 33.99 6.50 6.55
C ASP A 432 34.01 6.05 8.03
N HIS A 433 34.17 6.98 8.98
CA HIS A 433 34.25 6.69 10.42
C HIS A 433 33.07 5.86 10.93
N LYS A 434 31.83 6.24 10.55
CA LYS A 434 30.60 5.50 10.89
C LYS A 434 30.75 4.01 10.56
N LEU A 435 31.11 3.72 9.31
CA LEU A 435 31.25 2.37 8.79
C LEU A 435 32.36 1.61 9.52
N ASN A 436 33.53 2.24 9.67
CA ASN A 436 34.68 1.64 10.34
C ASN A 436 34.40 1.33 11.81
N LYS A 437 33.71 2.21 12.53
CA LYS A 437 33.37 2.04 13.94
C LYS A 437 32.35 0.93 14.14
N GLN A 438 31.29 0.90 13.33
CA GLN A 438 30.26 -0.15 13.37
C GLN A 438 30.87 -1.54 13.08
N ARG A 439 31.78 -1.64 12.10
CA ARG A 439 32.50 -2.90 11.78
C ARG A 439 33.44 -3.37 12.88
N LYS A 440 34.10 -2.45 13.62
CA LYS A 440 34.94 -2.81 14.77
C LYS A 440 34.09 -3.32 15.94
N ASN A 441 32.94 -2.69 16.16
CA ASN A 441 32.03 -3.06 17.24
C ASN A 441 31.35 -4.41 17.00
N SER A 442 31.03 -4.80 15.75
CA SER A 442 30.47 -6.14 15.50
C SER A 442 31.41 -7.28 15.87
N LYS A 443 32.72 -7.12 15.69
CA LYS A 443 33.72 -8.15 16.05
C LYS A 443 33.92 -8.33 17.55
N LYS A 444 33.70 -7.29 18.35
CA LYS A 444 33.97 -7.28 19.79
C LYS A 444 32.82 -7.86 20.63
N LEU A 445 31.67 -8.14 20.01
CA LEU A 445 30.38 -8.21 20.67
C LEU A 445 29.80 -9.62 20.81
N GLU A 446 30.51 -10.67 20.37
CA GLU A 446 30.17 -12.03 20.78
C GLU A 446 30.29 -12.22 22.31
N ASP A 447 30.97 -11.32 23.04
CA ASP A 447 31.37 -11.56 24.43
C ASP A 447 30.62 -10.81 25.55
N THR A 448 29.61 -9.94 25.29
CA THR A 448 28.95 -9.19 26.39
C THR A 448 27.45 -8.95 26.19
N LEU A 449 26.63 -9.89 26.64
CA LEU A 449 25.20 -9.67 26.92
C LEU A 449 25.06 -9.14 28.36
N ASP A 450 25.23 -7.85 28.57
CA ASP A 450 24.89 -7.23 29.86
C ASP A 450 23.90 -6.10 29.60
N ASP A 451 22.62 -6.37 29.92
CA ASP A 451 21.47 -5.48 29.76
C ASP A 451 21.49 -4.38 30.84
N LYS A 452 22.68 -3.83 31.11
CA LYS A 452 22.89 -2.78 32.10
C LYS A 452 22.10 -1.56 31.66
N LYS A 453 21.12 -1.19 32.48
CA LYS A 453 20.33 0.03 32.32
C LYS A 453 21.19 1.24 32.67
N TYR A 454 21.99 1.70 31.71
CA TYR A 454 22.73 2.95 31.85
C TYR A 454 21.77 4.15 31.96
N ASN A 455 22.22 5.19 32.65
CA ASN A 455 21.52 6.47 32.65
C ASN A 455 21.53 7.06 31.23
N GLU A 456 20.40 7.61 30.79
CA GLU A 456 20.20 8.27 29.49
C GLU A 456 21.33 9.28 29.17
N ALA A 457 21.78 10.06 30.17
CA ALA A 457 22.85 11.05 29.98
C ALA A 457 24.22 10.41 29.69
N PHE A 458 24.54 9.28 30.34
CA PHE A 458 25.78 8.54 30.10
C PHE A 458 25.77 7.90 28.71
N LEU A 459 24.65 7.26 28.35
CA LEU A 459 24.46 6.62 27.06
C LEU A 459 24.52 7.63 25.91
N TRP A 460 23.91 8.80 26.09
CA TRP A 460 24.04 9.91 25.15
C TRP A 460 25.51 10.32 24.93
N LYS A 461 26.28 10.51 26.01
CA LYS A 461 27.70 10.90 25.92
C LYS A 461 28.51 9.85 25.16
N LEU A 462 28.31 8.57 25.47
CA LEU A 462 28.96 7.45 24.78
C LEU A 462 28.63 7.44 23.27
N ASN A 463 27.36 7.67 22.94
CA ASN A 463 26.91 7.72 21.55
C ASN A 463 27.52 8.90 20.77
N VAL A 464 27.67 10.07 21.39
CA VAL A 464 28.35 11.23 20.80
C VAL A 464 29.84 10.96 20.63
N GLU A 465 30.50 10.35 21.60
CA GLU A 465 31.93 9.98 21.52
C GLU A 465 32.22 8.90 20.48
N HIS A 466 31.32 7.93 20.30
CA HIS A 466 31.46 6.91 19.25
C HIS A 466 31.08 7.45 17.87
N CYS A 467 30.10 8.36 17.82
CA CYS A 467 29.65 9.06 16.63
C CYS A 467 29.36 8.15 15.42
N GLN A 468 28.59 7.09 15.66
CA GLN A 468 28.30 6.07 14.65
C GLN A 468 26.81 5.99 14.29
N LYS A 469 25.99 6.93 14.76
CA LYS A 469 24.55 6.92 14.47
C LYS A 469 24.26 7.41 13.05
N SER A 470 23.21 6.86 12.46
CA SER A 470 22.56 7.34 11.24
C SER A 470 22.13 8.80 11.41
N SER A 471 22.26 9.58 10.35
CA SER A 471 21.69 10.93 10.22
C SER A 471 20.19 10.90 9.90
N TYR A 472 19.59 9.70 9.82
CA TYR A 472 18.16 9.44 9.83
C TYR A 472 17.85 8.66 11.11
N LEU A 473 17.23 9.33 12.09
CA LEU A 473 16.98 8.82 13.44
C LEU A 473 15.50 8.53 13.65
N LEU A 474 15.22 7.39 14.29
CA LEU A 474 13.92 7.03 14.83
C LEU A 474 13.91 7.18 16.36
N HIS A 475 12.72 7.31 16.96
CA HIS A 475 12.59 7.71 18.36
C HIS A 475 11.73 6.80 19.24
N SER A 476 10.63 6.25 18.72
CA SER A 476 9.67 5.46 19.52
C SER A 476 9.76 3.97 19.24
N PHE A 477 10.01 3.15 20.26
CA PHE A 477 10.04 1.69 20.13
C PHE A 477 8.62 1.11 20.06
N THR A 478 8.35 0.19 19.14
CA THR A 478 7.00 -0.39 18.95
C THR A 478 6.67 -1.54 19.90
N GLY A 479 7.66 -2.05 20.66
CA GLY A 479 7.48 -3.22 21.53
C GLY A 479 7.81 -4.56 20.87
N HIS A 480 8.28 -4.61 19.62
CA HIS A 480 8.59 -5.86 18.91
C HIS A 480 9.75 -5.72 17.91
N GLY A 481 10.20 -6.84 17.33
CA GLY A 481 11.25 -6.87 16.30
C GLY A 481 10.78 -6.42 14.92
N ILE A 482 11.74 -6.20 14.00
CA ILE A 482 11.47 -5.83 12.61
C ILE A 482 10.80 -6.97 11.83
N LEU A 483 11.39 -8.16 11.89
CA LEU A 483 11.02 -9.30 11.05
C LEU A 483 9.57 -9.82 11.25
N PRO A 484 9.01 -9.88 12.48
CA PRO A 484 7.63 -10.32 12.70
C PRO A 484 6.55 -9.38 12.16
N ALA A 485 6.92 -8.12 11.90
CA ALA A 485 6.04 -7.08 11.41
C ALA A 485 6.37 -6.64 9.97
N THR A 486 7.11 -7.47 9.23
CA THR A 486 7.56 -7.16 7.86
C THR A 486 7.19 -8.29 6.90
N ASN A 487 6.43 -7.97 5.84
CA ASN A 487 6.10 -8.95 4.81
C ASN A 487 7.36 -9.37 4.04
N LYS A 488 7.57 -10.69 3.90
CA LYS A 488 8.71 -11.27 3.18
C LYS A 488 8.85 -10.82 1.73
N GLY A 489 7.78 -10.34 1.12
CA GLY A 489 7.77 -9.79 -0.23
C GLY A 489 8.69 -8.57 -0.41
N ILE A 490 8.92 -7.77 0.64
CA ILE A 490 9.87 -6.65 0.59
C ILE A 490 11.26 -7.14 0.25
N PHE A 491 11.69 -8.28 0.81
CA PHE A 491 13.04 -8.81 0.62
C PHE A 491 13.34 -9.24 -0.82
N LYS A 492 12.32 -9.30 -1.70
CA LYS A 492 12.54 -9.44 -3.14
C LYS A 492 13.17 -8.18 -3.74
N TYR A 493 12.82 -7.00 -3.25
CA TYR A 493 13.34 -5.71 -3.72
C TYR A 493 14.47 -5.19 -2.84
N ILE A 494 14.32 -5.30 -1.51
CA ILE A 494 15.27 -4.84 -0.50
C ILE A 494 15.71 -6.08 0.31
N PRO A 495 16.56 -6.95 -0.25
CA PRO A 495 17.06 -8.12 0.48
C PRO A 495 17.80 -7.71 1.76
N THR A 496 17.87 -8.66 2.69
CA THR A 496 18.49 -8.48 4.01
C THR A 496 19.13 -9.79 4.47
N ASN A 497 19.99 -9.72 5.49
CA ASN A 497 20.44 -10.92 6.19
C ASN A 497 19.40 -11.29 7.25
N ILE A 498 18.56 -12.29 6.94
CA ILE A 498 17.43 -12.71 7.78
C ILE A 498 17.88 -13.12 9.18
N THR A 499 19.04 -13.79 9.30
CA THR A 499 19.58 -14.19 10.60
C THR A 499 19.96 -12.97 11.44
N LEU A 500 20.63 -11.98 10.85
CA LEU A 500 21.06 -10.79 11.59
C LEU A 500 19.87 -9.89 11.95
N ILE A 501 18.95 -9.63 11.01
CA ILE A 501 17.76 -8.80 11.27
C ILE A 501 16.75 -9.47 12.21
N GLY A 502 16.80 -10.81 12.35
CA GLY A 502 15.99 -11.57 13.29
C GLY A 502 16.49 -11.54 14.74
N THR A 503 17.62 -10.87 15.02
CA THR A 503 18.14 -10.73 16.38
C THR A 503 17.41 -9.68 17.20
N ASN A 504 17.49 -9.76 18.54
CA ASN A 504 16.91 -8.78 19.46
C ASN A 504 17.50 -7.36 19.38
N LYS A 505 18.60 -7.17 18.64
CA LYS A 505 19.17 -5.86 18.30
C LYS A 505 18.34 -5.10 17.28
N ASN A 506 17.51 -5.80 16.51
CA ASN A 506 16.67 -5.25 15.45
C ASN A 506 15.23 -5.08 15.93
N LYS A 507 15.10 -4.21 16.93
CA LYS A 507 13.83 -3.67 17.40
C LYS A 507 13.21 -2.79 16.31
N MET A 508 11.90 -2.90 16.10
CA MET A 508 11.18 -2.00 15.21
C MET A 508 10.84 -0.70 15.93
N TYR A 509 11.09 0.42 15.27
CA TYR A 509 10.73 1.75 15.75
C TYR A 509 9.65 2.36 14.86
N GLU A 510 8.83 3.24 15.43
CA GLU A 510 7.76 3.92 14.70
C GLU A 510 8.34 4.86 13.64
N ALA A 511 7.72 4.85 12.46
CA ALA A 511 8.06 5.77 11.36
C ALA A 511 7.24 7.08 11.41
N GLY A 512 6.54 7.31 12.52
CA GLY A 512 5.73 8.50 12.73
C GLY A 512 6.46 9.67 13.37
N PHE A 513 7.70 9.48 13.86
CA PHE A 513 8.49 10.58 14.40
C PHE A 513 9.96 10.39 14.06
N ILE A 514 10.53 11.31 13.30
CA ILE A 514 11.81 11.15 12.61
C ILE A 514 12.58 12.46 12.63
N PHE A 515 13.88 12.40 12.92
CA PHE A 515 14.82 13.46 12.61
C PHE A 515 15.75 12.98 11.49
N ALA A 516 15.83 13.73 10.39
CA ALA A 516 16.66 13.36 9.26
C ALA A 516 17.45 14.54 8.69
N ILE A 517 18.71 14.28 8.32
CA ILE A 517 19.56 15.20 7.55
C ILE A 517 19.95 14.51 6.24
N LYS A 518 19.85 15.22 5.12
CA LYS A 518 20.22 14.79 3.76
C LYS A 518 21.74 14.75 3.59
N THR A 519 22.42 13.97 4.42
CA THR A 519 23.82 13.59 4.18
C THR A 519 23.91 12.61 3.02
N LYS A 520 25.15 12.36 2.56
CA LYS A 520 25.40 11.37 1.50
C LYS A 520 24.82 10.00 1.85
N ASP A 521 25.13 9.48 3.05
CA ASP A 521 24.64 8.18 3.50
C ASP A 521 23.12 8.12 3.67
N THR A 522 22.49 9.16 4.26
CA THR A 522 21.02 9.24 4.29
C THR A 522 20.43 9.18 2.88
N SER A 523 21.03 9.87 1.91
CA SER A 523 20.49 9.95 0.54
C SER A 523 20.66 8.63 -0.22
N THR A 524 21.85 8.04 -0.18
CA THR A 524 22.21 6.87 -1.01
C THR A 524 21.84 5.53 -0.39
N GLU A 525 21.85 5.42 0.94
CA GLU A 525 21.61 4.16 1.64
C GLU A 525 20.16 4.03 2.14
N ILE A 526 19.46 5.16 2.37
CA ILE A 526 18.13 5.17 2.98
C ILE A 526 17.08 5.78 2.05
N LEU A 527 17.18 7.08 1.75
CA LEU A 527 16.11 7.85 1.12
C LEU A 527 15.79 7.41 -0.31
N LYS A 528 16.82 7.13 -1.12
CA LYS A 528 16.69 6.55 -2.47
C LYS A 528 15.78 5.33 -2.46
N TRP A 529 16.08 4.36 -1.62
CA TRP A 529 15.39 3.07 -1.60
C TRP A 529 14.03 3.16 -0.91
N TYR A 530 13.88 4.06 0.05
CA TYR A 530 12.60 4.31 0.69
C TYR A 530 11.59 4.92 -0.30
N LEU A 531 12.05 5.89 -1.10
CA LEU A 531 11.27 6.46 -2.21
C LEU A 531 10.96 5.41 -3.29
N LEU A 532 11.93 4.65 -3.77
CA LEU A 532 11.68 3.64 -4.81
C LEU A 532 10.70 2.56 -4.35
N CYS A 533 10.80 2.13 -3.09
CA CYS A 533 9.89 1.13 -2.55
C CYS A 533 8.45 1.65 -2.45
N SER A 534 8.24 2.91 -2.07
CA SER A 534 6.90 3.49 -2.02
C SER A 534 6.25 3.70 -3.38
N LEU A 535 7.06 3.91 -4.43
CA LEU A 535 6.60 4.03 -5.81
C LEU A 535 6.34 2.66 -6.47
N GLU A 536 6.77 1.55 -5.88
CA GLU A 536 6.54 0.19 -6.39
C GLU A 536 5.57 -0.57 -5.48
N LYS A 537 4.33 -0.79 -5.95
CA LYS A 537 3.24 -1.38 -5.15
C LYS A 537 3.65 -2.68 -4.47
N ASP A 538 4.31 -3.56 -5.21
CA ASP A 538 4.73 -4.88 -4.73
C ASP A 538 5.90 -4.82 -3.73
N CYS A 539 6.58 -3.66 -3.61
CA CYS A 539 7.59 -3.42 -2.58
C CYS A 539 6.95 -2.86 -1.31
N ILE A 540 6.24 -1.73 -1.37
CA ILE A 540 5.65 -1.10 -0.17
C ILE A 540 4.52 -1.93 0.42
N ALA A 541 3.73 -2.58 -0.42
CA ALA A 541 2.56 -3.38 -0.03
C ALA A 541 2.55 -4.72 -0.77
N PRO A 542 3.50 -5.63 -0.50
CA PRO A 542 3.54 -6.91 -1.19
C PRO A 542 2.23 -7.70 -1.02
N PRO A 543 1.92 -8.65 -1.91
CA PRO A 543 0.76 -9.51 -1.74
C PRO A 543 0.71 -10.14 -0.34
N ASN A 544 -0.50 -10.24 0.22
CA ASN A 544 -0.86 -10.72 1.56
C ASN A 544 -0.50 -9.78 2.71
N SER A 545 -0.12 -8.53 2.42
CA SER A 545 0.14 -7.55 3.47
C SER A 545 -1.14 -7.17 4.21
N ARG A 546 -1.08 -7.20 5.53
CA ARG A 546 -2.14 -6.77 6.43
C ARG A 546 -1.53 -6.10 7.65
N LEU A 547 -2.18 -5.08 8.20
CA LEU A 547 -1.69 -4.39 9.39
C LEU A 547 -1.77 -5.27 10.66
N SER A 548 -2.74 -6.19 10.69
CA SER A 548 -3.10 -7.04 11.83
C SER A 548 -3.84 -8.30 11.33
N PRO A 549 -3.83 -9.43 12.07
CA PRO A 549 -3.09 -9.70 13.29
C PRO A 549 -1.59 -9.92 13.04
N CYS A 550 -0.77 -9.51 14.01
CA CYS A 550 0.66 -9.77 14.07
C CYS A 550 0.97 -10.70 15.24
N ASN A 551 1.81 -11.71 15.02
CA ASN A 551 2.18 -12.64 16.08
C ASN A 551 3.51 -12.23 16.72
N PHE A 552 3.43 -11.48 17.82
CA PHE A 552 4.60 -11.05 18.60
C PHE A 552 4.84 -11.90 19.86
N ARG A 553 4.17 -13.05 20.01
CA ARG A 553 4.24 -13.86 21.23
C ARG A 553 5.70 -14.27 21.54
N ASN A 554 6.03 -14.32 22.83
CA ASN A 554 7.32 -14.77 23.38
C ASN A 554 8.56 -13.95 22.94
N ASN A 555 8.43 -12.64 22.71
CA ASN A 555 9.56 -11.79 22.27
C ASN A 555 10.30 -12.37 21.05
N ARG A 556 9.59 -13.01 20.13
CA ARG A 556 10.19 -13.68 18.98
C ARG A 556 10.56 -12.65 17.92
N TYR A 557 11.82 -12.20 17.95
CA TYR A 557 12.40 -11.27 16.96
C TYR A 557 12.68 -11.95 15.61
N ASP A 558 12.81 -13.27 15.60
CA ASP A 558 13.31 -14.11 14.50
C ASP A 558 12.21 -14.71 13.62
N ILE A 559 10.94 -14.63 14.04
CA ILE A 559 9.82 -15.15 13.23
C ILE A 559 9.53 -14.21 12.07
N GLN A 560 9.66 -14.74 10.86
CA GLN A 560 9.21 -14.07 9.65
C GLN A 560 7.69 -13.99 9.59
N SER A 561 7.18 -12.80 9.26
CA SER A 561 5.75 -12.56 9.20
C SER A 561 5.06 -13.31 8.05
N ASP A 562 3.92 -13.94 8.35
CA ASP A 562 3.01 -14.54 7.36
C ASP A 562 1.94 -13.55 6.89
N GLY A 563 2.39 -12.36 6.51
CA GLY A 563 1.56 -11.28 5.94
C GLY A 563 1.35 -10.06 6.86
N CYS A 564 1.64 -10.12 8.16
CA CYS A 564 1.63 -8.89 8.96
C CYS A 564 2.73 -7.93 8.47
N HIS A 565 2.34 -6.69 8.23
CA HIS A 565 3.17 -5.71 7.56
C HIS A 565 2.81 -4.31 8.01
N ARG A 566 3.81 -3.51 8.37
CA ARG A 566 3.65 -2.11 8.79
C ARG A 566 4.06 -1.14 7.68
N TYR A 567 4.06 -1.58 6.42
CA TYR A 567 4.28 -0.75 5.23
C TYR A 567 5.54 0.12 5.31
N ASP A 568 5.37 1.44 5.33
CA ASP A 568 6.42 2.45 5.41
C ASP A 568 7.37 2.19 6.58
N GLN A 569 6.80 1.86 7.75
CA GLN A 569 7.55 1.55 8.97
C GLN A 569 8.43 0.31 8.81
N SER A 570 7.92 -0.75 8.19
CA SER A 570 8.72 -1.95 7.93
C SER A 570 9.86 -1.65 6.96
N VAL A 571 9.58 -0.92 5.87
CA VAL A 571 10.58 -0.58 4.85
C VAL A 571 11.72 0.25 5.44
N ILE A 572 11.40 1.33 6.16
CA ILE A 572 12.43 2.21 6.72
C ILE A 572 13.28 1.51 7.77
N ASN A 573 12.68 0.64 8.60
CA ASN A 573 13.43 -0.12 9.60
C ASN A 573 14.35 -1.17 8.93
N VAL A 574 13.92 -1.85 7.86
CA VAL A 574 14.78 -2.76 7.10
C VAL A 574 15.96 -2.02 6.47
N LEU A 575 15.71 -0.86 5.83
CA LEU A 575 16.76 -0.05 5.22
C LEU A 575 17.78 0.44 6.26
N LEU A 576 17.29 0.99 7.38
CA LEU A 576 18.16 1.46 8.46
C LEU A 576 18.95 0.31 9.10
N SER A 577 18.32 -0.86 9.31
CA SER A 577 19.01 -2.05 9.80
C SER A 577 20.13 -2.48 8.85
N ASN A 578 19.84 -2.63 7.56
CA ASN A 578 20.80 -3.02 6.54
C ASN A 578 21.99 -2.04 6.45
N ALA A 579 21.72 -0.74 6.47
CA ALA A 579 22.74 0.31 6.32
C ALA A 579 23.59 0.53 7.60
N ASN A 580 23.13 0.05 8.75
CA ASN A 580 23.75 0.32 10.05
C ASN A 580 24.09 -0.96 10.82
N ASN A 581 24.59 -1.96 10.09
CA ASN A 581 25.17 -3.19 10.65
C ASN A 581 24.20 -4.01 11.53
N PHE A 582 22.91 -4.01 11.17
CA PHE A 582 21.85 -4.78 11.83
C PHE A 582 21.75 -4.50 13.33
N ASP A 583 21.87 -3.23 13.73
CA ASP A 583 21.71 -2.82 15.13
C ASP A 583 20.90 -1.52 15.22
N SER A 584 19.74 -1.58 15.88
CA SER A 584 18.88 -0.41 16.08
C SER A 584 19.54 0.71 16.88
N GLN A 585 20.51 0.41 17.75
CA GLN A 585 21.25 1.45 18.48
C GLN A 585 21.99 2.42 17.54
N ASN A 586 22.30 1.98 16.31
CA ASN A 586 22.96 2.83 15.32
C ASN A 586 22.01 3.78 14.58
N TYR A 587 20.70 3.72 14.76
CA TYR A 587 19.75 4.62 14.06
C TYR A 587 18.57 5.10 14.90
N ILE A 588 18.67 4.97 16.22
CA ILE A 588 17.69 5.50 17.16
C ILE A 588 18.36 6.53 18.07
N SER A 589 17.57 7.48 18.56
CA SER A 589 18.10 8.49 19.49
C SER A 589 18.42 7.95 20.89
N GLU A 590 17.68 6.92 21.36
CA GLU A 590 17.70 6.42 22.75
C GLU A 590 17.30 7.48 23.80
N LEU A 591 16.71 8.58 23.34
CA LEU A 591 16.21 9.69 24.17
C LEU A 591 14.69 9.69 24.08
N SER A 592 14.00 9.70 25.22
CA SER A 592 12.53 9.58 25.26
C SER A 592 11.82 10.75 25.94
N ASN A 593 12.55 11.60 26.64
CA ASN A 593 11.97 12.65 27.48
C ASN A 593 11.58 13.93 26.72
N PHE A 594 11.80 14.01 25.41
CA PHE A 594 11.56 15.20 24.59
C PHE A 594 10.30 15.12 23.72
N PHE A 595 9.63 13.95 23.68
CA PHE A 595 8.39 13.76 22.95
C PHE A 595 7.46 12.80 23.71
N MET A 596 6.21 12.72 23.26
CA MET A 596 5.31 11.60 23.53
C MET A 596 4.44 11.34 22.29
N ILE A 597 3.89 10.13 22.19
CA ILE A 597 2.93 9.77 21.15
C ILE A 597 1.60 9.49 21.83
N LYS A 598 0.57 10.27 21.49
CA LYS A 598 -0.77 10.14 22.07
C LYS A 598 -1.79 9.93 20.95
N ARG A 599 -2.08 8.67 20.67
CA ARG A 599 -3.05 8.26 19.64
C ARG A 599 -4.49 8.58 20.08
N ASP A 600 -5.35 8.84 19.10
CA ASP A 600 -6.78 9.13 19.27
C ASP A 600 -7.08 10.33 20.20
N ASN A 601 -6.08 11.17 20.46
CA ASN A 601 -6.24 12.36 21.29
C ASN A 601 -6.75 13.51 20.44
N THR A 602 -8.06 13.71 20.46
CA THR A 602 -8.70 14.84 19.80
C THR A 602 -8.78 16.04 20.75
N LYS A 603 -8.51 17.24 20.23
CA LYS A 603 -8.67 18.49 20.96
C LYS A 603 -9.44 19.48 20.09
N PRO A 604 -10.43 20.24 20.62
CA PRO A 604 -11.14 21.23 19.83
C PRO A 604 -10.18 22.29 19.32
N TRP A 605 -10.26 22.56 18.03
CA TRP A 605 -9.50 23.60 17.36
C TRP A 605 -9.97 24.99 17.81
N ASN A 606 -9.02 25.89 18.05
CA ASN A 606 -9.27 27.30 18.34
C ASN A 606 -8.26 28.17 17.58
N ASN A 607 -8.39 29.49 17.70
CA ASN A 607 -7.58 30.46 16.96
C ASN A 607 -6.33 30.92 17.72
N THR A 608 -5.91 30.25 18.81
CA THR A 608 -4.77 30.71 19.62
C THR A 608 -3.43 30.56 18.91
N LEU A 609 -3.38 29.75 17.86
CA LEU A 609 -2.18 29.48 17.06
C LEU A 609 -2.11 30.38 15.82
N ASN A 610 -3.07 31.29 15.65
CA ASN A 610 -3.22 32.01 14.41
C ASN A 610 -2.26 33.22 14.31
N CYS A 611 -1.73 33.39 13.10
CA CYS A 611 -1.12 34.60 12.56
C CYS A 611 -1.78 34.87 11.19
#